data_AF-A0A373W187-F1
#
_entry.id   AF-A0A373W187-F1
#
_cell.length_a   1.000
_cell.length_b   1.000
_cell.length_c   1.000
_cell.angle_alpha   90.00
_cell.angle_beta   90.00
_cell.angle_gamma   90.00
#
_symmetry.space_group_name_H-M   'P 1'
#
loop_
_entity.id
_entity.type
_entity.pdbx_description
1 polymer ?
#
loop_
_entity_poly.entity_id
_entity_poly.type
_entity_poly.pdbx_seq_one_letter_code
_entity_poly.pdbx_strand_id
1 'polypeptide(L)'
;MIYSKEVEMMCPVAKGAKHEPAPIPEEGKWVHSKKIEDISGFTHGVGWCAPQQGACKLTLNVKEGIIEEALVETIGCSGMTHSAAMAAEILQGKTILEALNTDLVCDAINTAMRELFLQIVYGRTQSAFSDDGLVVGAGLEDLGKGLRSQVGTMYATKAKGVRYLEMAEGYVTGIALDADNEVIGYQFVNLGKMTDFIKKGDDPTTAWEKSKGQYGRVDDAVKIIDPRKE
;
A
#
# COMPACT_ATOMS: atom_id res chain seq x y z
N MET A 1 29.66 31.18 0.48
CA MET A 1 30.21 30.35 1.58
C MET A 1 31.41 31.08 2.14
N ILE A 2 31.56 31.18 3.46
CA ILE A 2 32.70 31.82 4.11
C ILE A 2 33.60 30.70 4.63
N TYR A 3 34.88 30.69 4.23
CA TYR A 3 35.85 29.71 4.70
C TYR A 3 36.53 30.19 5.98
N SER A 4 37.00 29.26 6.81
CA SER A 4 37.86 29.64 7.93
C SER A 4 39.21 30.13 7.39
N LYS A 5 39.85 31.03 8.15
CA LYS A 5 41.17 31.57 7.79
C LYS A 5 42.23 30.48 7.59
N GLU A 6 42.10 29.36 8.29
CA GLU A 6 42.97 28.20 8.15
C GLU A 6 42.82 27.55 6.76
N VAL A 7 41.59 27.34 6.30
CA VAL A 7 41.31 26.77 4.96
C VAL A 7 41.75 27.73 3.84
N GLU A 8 41.60 29.04 4.02
CA GLU A 8 42.08 30.04 3.04
C GLU A 8 43.60 30.01 2.82
N MET A 9 44.36 29.59 3.84
CA MET A 9 45.83 29.49 3.77
C MET A 9 46.33 28.15 3.20
N MET A 10 45.44 27.17 2.94
CA MET A 10 45.83 25.87 2.38
C MET A 10 46.02 25.94 0.87
N CYS A 11 46.94 25.15 0.31
CA CYS A 11 47.05 25.00 -1.14
C CYS A 11 45.85 24.19 -1.70
N PRO A 12 45.21 24.63 -2.79
CA PRO A 12 44.14 23.86 -3.42
C PRO A 12 44.63 22.49 -3.91
N VAL A 13 43.91 21.42 -3.56
CA VAL A 13 44.14 20.07 -4.09
C VAL A 13 43.06 19.77 -5.13
N ALA A 14 43.46 19.66 -6.40
CA ALA A 14 42.53 19.38 -7.49
C ALA A 14 42.15 17.89 -7.56
N LYS A 15 40.87 17.60 -7.82
CA LYS A 15 40.39 16.26 -8.15
C LYS A 15 40.68 15.97 -9.63
N GLY A 16 41.20 14.79 -9.93
CA GLY A 16 41.52 14.37 -11.31
C GLY A 16 40.26 14.08 -12.16
N ALA A 17 39.51 13.03 -11.81
CA ALA A 17 38.31 12.63 -12.55
C ALA A 17 37.04 13.27 -11.98
N LYS A 18 36.07 13.60 -12.83
CA LYS A 18 34.73 14.00 -12.40
C LYS A 18 33.90 12.73 -12.14
N HIS A 19 33.54 12.48 -10.88
CA HIS A 19 32.63 11.41 -10.50
C HIS A 19 31.25 12.01 -10.27
N GLU A 20 30.33 11.74 -11.19
CA GLU A 20 28.90 12.03 -11.03
C GLU A 20 28.27 10.99 -10.08
N PRO A 21 27.10 11.28 -9.47
CA PRO A 21 26.35 10.25 -8.75
C PRO A 21 26.04 9.07 -9.69
N ALA A 22 25.97 7.85 -9.15
CA ALA A 22 25.55 6.71 -9.95
C ALA A 22 24.13 6.96 -10.48
N PRO A 23 23.85 6.69 -11.77
CA PRO A 23 22.51 6.86 -12.30
C PRO A 23 21.56 5.85 -11.64
N ILE A 24 20.33 6.28 -11.36
CA ILE A 24 19.25 5.45 -10.84
C ILE A 24 18.24 5.19 -11.96
N PRO A 25 17.58 4.01 -11.98
CA PRO A 25 16.50 3.76 -12.92
C PRO A 25 15.22 4.45 -12.43
N GLU A 26 14.54 5.15 -13.32
CA GLU A 26 13.31 5.86 -13.04
C GLU A 26 12.54 6.11 -14.33
N GLU A 27 11.26 5.74 -14.37
CA GLU A 27 10.34 6.03 -15.48
C GLU A 27 10.91 5.72 -16.88
N GLY A 28 11.58 4.57 -17.00
CA GLY A 28 12.19 4.10 -18.26
C GLY A 28 13.55 4.73 -18.58
N LYS A 29 14.09 5.58 -17.71
CA LYS A 29 15.31 6.38 -17.92
C LYS A 29 16.35 6.05 -16.86
N TRP A 30 17.62 6.39 -17.16
CA TRP A 30 18.73 6.34 -16.21
C TRP A 30 19.11 7.77 -15.82
N VAL A 31 18.69 8.21 -14.64
CA VAL A 31 18.77 9.60 -14.19
C VAL A 31 19.92 9.77 -13.20
N HIS A 32 20.75 10.79 -13.41
CA HIS A 32 21.77 11.19 -12.44
C HIS A 32 21.14 12.18 -11.45
N SER A 33 20.42 11.67 -10.45
CA SER A 33 19.70 12.51 -9.49
C SER A 33 20.63 13.37 -8.64
N LYS A 34 20.41 14.68 -8.68
CA LYS A 34 21.18 15.72 -7.94
C LYS A 34 20.28 16.71 -7.22
N LYS A 35 19.07 16.90 -7.74
CA LYS A 35 18.06 17.80 -7.25
C LYS A 35 16.79 17.01 -6.94
N ILE A 36 15.92 17.64 -6.15
CA ILE A 36 14.60 17.07 -5.82
C ILE A 36 13.78 16.83 -7.09
N GLU A 37 13.83 17.76 -8.06
CA GLU A 37 13.11 17.65 -9.35
C GLU A 37 13.55 16.46 -10.22
N ASP A 38 14.73 15.87 -9.93
CA ASP A 38 15.23 14.71 -10.67
C ASP A 38 14.65 13.38 -10.17
N ILE A 39 13.69 13.40 -9.23
CA ILE A 39 13.14 12.21 -8.57
C ILE A 39 11.65 12.04 -8.86
N SER A 40 11.29 10.90 -9.44
CA SER A 40 9.93 10.51 -9.76
C SER A 40 9.75 9.01 -9.52
N GLY A 41 8.51 8.59 -9.49
CA GLY A 41 8.15 7.19 -9.52
C GLY A 41 6.99 6.86 -8.60
N PHE A 42 6.39 5.72 -8.93
CA PHE A 42 5.30 5.12 -8.21
C PHE A 42 5.82 3.90 -7.46
N THR A 43 5.64 3.89 -6.14
CA THR A 43 6.02 2.75 -5.30
C THR A 43 5.32 2.79 -3.96
N HIS A 44 5.47 1.72 -3.18
CA HIS A 44 4.95 1.64 -1.83
C HIS A 44 6.01 1.17 -0.83
N GLY A 45 5.86 1.62 0.41
CA GLY A 45 6.66 1.24 1.56
C GLY A 45 5.76 0.76 2.67
N VAL A 46 6.23 -0.22 3.44
CA VAL A 46 5.51 -0.75 4.60
C VAL A 46 6.26 -0.38 5.86
N GLY A 47 5.56 0.28 6.78
CA GLY A 47 6.05 0.57 8.12
C GLY A 47 5.17 -0.05 9.18
N TRP A 48 5.66 -0.03 10.42
CA TRP A 48 5.00 -0.61 11.58
C TRP A 48 5.16 0.30 12.78
N CYS A 49 4.19 0.29 13.70
CA CYS A 49 4.30 1.03 14.96
C CYS A 49 5.10 0.20 15.95
N ALA A 50 5.93 0.78 16.83
CA ALA A 50 6.50 0.02 17.95
C ALA A 50 5.40 -0.47 18.91
N PRO A 51 5.37 -1.76 19.35
CA PRO A 51 6.33 -2.85 19.14
C PRO A 51 5.94 -3.84 18.01
N GLN A 52 5.70 -3.34 16.81
CA GLN A 52 5.26 -4.05 15.58
C GLN A 52 3.84 -4.63 15.63
N GLN A 53 2.93 -3.95 16.33
CA GLN A 53 1.55 -4.44 16.51
C GLN A 53 0.57 -4.03 15.41
N GLY A 54 0.93 -3.04 14.61
CA GLY A 54 0.18 -2.59 13.46
C GLY A 54 1.11 -2.18 12.34
N ALA A 55 0.58 -2.14 11.12
CA ALA A 55 1.32 -1.85 9.91
C ALA A 55 0.59 -0.81 9.06
N CYS A 56 1.38 0.01 8.35
CA CYS A 56 0.91 0.93 7.34
C CYS A 56 1.62 0.62 6.02
N LYS A 57 0.87 0.41 4.94
CA LYS A 57 1.37 0.47 3.58
C LYS A 57 1.08 1.86 3.05
N LEU A 58 2.13 2.63 2.78
CA LEU A 58 2.06 3.94 2.14
C LEU A 58 2.49 3.78 0.69
N THR A 59 1.66 4.23 -0.24
CA THR A 59 1.96 4.25 -1.68
C THR A 59 2.00 5.70 -2.14
N LEU A 60 3.09 6.12 -2.78
CA LEU A 60 3.20 7.46 -3.36
C LEU A 60 3.40 7.39 -4.87
N ASN A 61 2.79 8.34 -5.57
CA ASN A 61 3.12 8.67 -6.95
C ASN A 61 3.85 10.01 -6.96
N VAL A 62 5.14 10.00 -7.27
CA VAL A 62 5.99 11.19 -7.28
C VAL A 62 6.29 11.58 -8.71
N LYS A 63 6.14 12.85 -9.05
CA LYS A 63 6.46 13.43 -10.37
C LYS A 63 7.32 14.66 -10.16
N GLU A 64 8.50 14.71 -10.79
CA GLU A 64 9.41 15.86 -10.72
C GLU A 64 9.68 16.33 -9.28
N GLY A 65 9.86 15.37 -8.38
CA GLY A 65 10.15 15.57 -6.97
C GLY A 65 8.94 15.85 -6.07
N ILE A 66 7.74 16.00 -6.64
CA ILE A 66 6.51 16.34 -5.96
C ILE A 66 5.61 15.11 -5.82
N ILE A 67 5.03 14.94 -4.63
CA ILE A 67 4.04 13.89 -4.37
C ILE A 67 2.71 14.34 -4.98
N GLU A 68 2.31 13.68 -6.06
CA GLU A 68 1.02 13.89 -6.71
C GLU A 68 -0.08 13.07 -6.02
N GLU A 69 0.26 11.87 -5.54
CA GLU A 69 -0.69 10.95 -4.92
C GLU A 69 -0.13 10.28 -3.68
N ALA A 70 -1.00 10.07 -2.70
CA ALA A 70 -0.72 9.27 -1.52
C ALA A 70 -1.92 8.36 -1.21
N LEU A 71 -1.68 7.04 -1.19
CA LEU A 71 -2.61 6.03 -0.70
C LEU A 71 -2.06 5.46 0.61
N VAL A 72 -2.85 5.54 1.67
CA VAL A 72 -2.47 5.12 3.03
C VAL A 72 -3.38 3.98 3.48
N GLU A 73 -2.82 2.78 3.59
CA GLU A 73 -3.55 1.57 3.99
C GLU A 73 -3.04 1.09 5.34
N THR A 74 -3.93 0.86 6.31
CA THR A 74 -3.52 0.56 7.69
C THR A 74 -4.18 -0.68 8.25
N ILE A 75 -3.42 -1.42 9.06
CA ILE A 75 -3.87 -2.56 9.87
C ILE A 75 -3.41 -2.28 11.30
N GLY A 76 -4.32 -1.92 12.20
CA GLY A 76 -3.95 -1.55 13.56
C GLY A 76 -5.09 -0.93 14.37
N CYS A 77 -4.73 -0.12 15.37
CA CYS A 77 -5.68 0.55 16.24
C CYS A 77 -6.47 1.65 15.51
N SER A 78 -7.61 2.07 16.07
CA SER A 78 -8.40 3.19 15.54
C SER A 78 -7.59 4.48 15.44
N GLY A 79 -6.69 4.74 16.39
CA GLY A 79 -5.77 5.89 16.33
C GLY A 79 -4.93 5.91 15.05
N MET A 80 -4.45 4.74 14.59
CA MET A 80 -3.73 4.61 13.33
C MET A 80 -4.59 5.02 12.13
N THR A 81 -5.87 4.63 12.11
CA THR A 81 -6.79 5.00 11.01
C THR A 81 -7.05 6.51 10.96
N HIS A 82 -7.10 7.20 12.12
CA HIS A 82 -7.22 8.65 12.15
C HIS A 82 -5.93 9.34 11.67
N SER A 83 -4.76 8.83 12.07
CA SER A 83 -3.47 9.33 11.55
C SER A 83 -3.35 9.11 10.04
N ALA A 84 -3.85 8.00 9.51
CA ALA A 84 -3.87 7.73 8.07
C ALA A 84 -4.70 8.74 7.29
N ALA A 85 -5.86 9.13 7.83
CA ALA A 85 -6.68 10.19 7.24
C ALA A 85 -5.91 11.52 7.14
N MET A 86 -5.23 11.91 8.22
CA MET A 86 -4.40 13.12 8.22
C MET A 86 -3.23 13.02 7.24
N ALA A 87 -2.50 11.90 7.23
CA ALA A 87 -1.41 11.68 6.29
C ALA A 87 -1.87 11.77 4.82
N ALA A 88 -3.05 11.23 4.50
CA ALA A 88 -3.65 11.31 3.18
C ALA A 88 -4.08 12.73 2.77
N GLU A 89 -4.16 13.68 3.69
CA GLU A 89 -4.47 15.09 3.39
C GLU A 89 -3.22 15.94 3.19
N ILE A 90 -2.12 15.64 3.89
CA ILE A 90 -0.97 16.55 3.97
C ILE A 90 0.20 16.19 3.06
N LEU A 91 0.24 14.97 2.50
CA LEU A 91 1.39 14.50 1.74
C LEU A 91 1.45 15.07 0.32
N GLN A 92 0.30 15.29 -0.33
CA GLN A 92 0.22 15.78 -1.70
C GLN A 92 0.75 17.22 -1.81
N GLY A 93 1.44 17.52 -2.91
CA GLY A 93 2.08 18.81 -3.15
C GLY A 93 3.37 19.04 -2.36
N LYS A 94 3.75 18.13 -1.46
CA LYS A 94 5.06 18.15 -0.81
C LYS A 94 6.11 17.48 -1.68
N THR A 95 7.35 17.90 -1.50
CA THR A 95 8.50 17.11 -1.93
C THR A 95 8.66 15.87 -1.05
N ILE A 96 9.36 14.84 -1.56
CA ILE A 96 9.68 13.66 -0.74
C ILE A 96 10.51 14.00 0.51
N LEU A 97 11.30 15.08 0.47
CA LEU A 97 12.09 15.53 1.61
C LEU A 97 11.23 16.24 2.66
N GLU A 98 10.26 17.05 2.24
CA GLU A 98 9.28 17.65 3.15
C GLU A 98 8.41 16.57 3.79
N ALA A 99 7.95 15.58 3.03
CA ALA A 99 7.18 14.45 3.54
C ALA A 99 7.96 13.63 4.57
N LEU A 100 9.25 13.36 4.33
CA LEU A 100 10.13 12.68 5.30
C LEU A 100 10.28 13.44 6.62
N ASN A 101 10.21 14.77 6.59
CA ASN A 101 10.33 15.66 7.76
C ASN A 101 8.98 16.11 8.32
N THR A 102 7.88 15.52 7.85
CA THR A 102 6.54 15.81 8.32
C THR A 102 6.16 14.82 9.43
N ASP A 103 5.60 15.31 10.53
CA ASP A 103 5.05 14.43 11.57
C ASP A 103 3.72 13.84 11.10
N LEU A 104 3.71 12.53 10.78
CA LEU A 104 2.51 11.80 10.34
C LEU A 104 1.75 11.16 11.52
N VAL A 105 2.06 11.54 12.77
CA VAL A 105 1.44 11.16 14.05
C VAL A 105 1.60 9.67 14.41
N CYS A 106 1.35 8.76 13.47
CA CYS A 106 1.53 7.34 13.67
C CYS A 106 2.93 6.90 13.25
N ASP A 107 3.64 6.26 14.16
CA ASP A 107 4.97 5.67 13.94
C ASP A 107 5.00 4.68 12.76
N ALA A 108 3.90 3.95 12.51
CA ALA A 108 3.79 3.07 11.35
C ALA A 108 3.85 3.84 10.02
N ILE A 109 3.23 5.01 9.95
CA ILE A 109 3.19 5.84 8.75
C ILE A 109 4.54 6.56 8.59
N ASN A 110 5.11 7.11 9.67
CA ASN A 110 6.45 7.70 9.65
C ASN A 110 7.52 6.68 9.21
N THR A 111 7.43 5.45 9.72
CA THR A 111 8.30 4.36 9.29
C THR A 111 8.08 3.99 7.82
N ALA A 112 6.82 3.90 7.36
CA ALA A 112 6.51 3.63 5.96
C ALA A 112 7.08 4.71 5.03
N MET A 113 6.95 5.99 5.41
CA MET A 113 7.51 7.13 4.68
C MET A 113 9.04 7.07 4.60
N ARG A 114 9.72 6.70 5.69
CA ARG A 114 11.17 6.52 5.70
C ARG A 114 11.62 5.40 4.74
N GLU A 115 10.99 4.23 4.81
CA GLU A 115 11.34 3.11 3.93
C GLU A 115 11.03 3.43 2.46
N LEU A 116 9.89 4.06 2.21
CA LEU A 116 9.50 4.51 0.87
C LEU A 116 10.46 5.56 0.31
N PHE A 117 10.88 6.53 1.14
CA PHE A 117 11.89 7.52 0.74
C PHE A 117 13.16 6.83 0.24
N LEU A 118 13.66 5.83 0.98
CA LEU A 118 14.83 5.06 0.55
C LEU A 118 14.58 4.37 -0.80
N GLN A 119 13.42 3.75 -1.01
CA GLN A 119 13.12 3.13 -2.30
C GLN A 119 13.17 4.14 -3.44
N ILE A 120 12.50 5.28 -3.29
CA ILE A 120 12.38 6.30 -4.33
C ILE A 120 13.75 6.90 -4.67
N VAL A 121 14.54 7.34 -3.69
CA VAL A 121 15.84 7.99 -3.96
C VAL A 121 16.91 7.03 -4.50
N TYR A 122 16.71 5.72 -4.36
CA TYR A 122 17.55 4.70 -4.99
C TYR A 122 17.01 4.20 -6.35
N GLY A 123 15.94 4.79 -6.88
CA GLY A 123 15.29 4.36 -8.13
C GLY A 123 14.65 2.97 -8.04
N ARG A 124 14.32 2.51 -6.83
CA ARG A 124 13.66 1.23 -6.59
C ARG A 124 12.14 1.41 -6.57
N THR A 125 11.61 1.88 -7.69
CA THR A 125 10.18 2.14 -7.86
C THR A 125 9.53 1.06 -8.72
N GLN A 126 8.24 0.80 -8.51
CA GLN A 126 7.50 -0.15 -9.35
C GLN A 126 7.40 0.34 -10.79
N SER A 127 7.39 1.67 -10.98
CA SER A 127 7.38 2.32 -12.29
C SER A 127 8.77 2.57 -12.87
N ALA A 128 9.86 2.07 -12.27
CA ALA A 128 11.24 2.39 -12.69
C ALA A 128 11.52 2.09 -14.16
N PHE A 129 10.84 1.09 -14.72
CA PHE A 129 10.98 0.66 -16.12
C PHE A 129 9.75 0.96 -16.99
N SER A 130 8.78 1.72 -16.46
CA SER A 130 7.60 2.18 -17.21
C SER A 130 7.91 3.53 -17.84
N ASP A 131 7.80 3.64 -19.16
CA ASP A 131 8.04 4.92 -19.88
C ASP A 131 7.05 5.98 -19.38
N ASP A 132 7.56 7.13 -18.95
CA ASP A 132 6.83 8.23 -18.26
C ASP A 132 6.08 7.82 -16.96
N GLY A 133 6.44 6.66 -16.42
CA GLY A 133 5.95 6.14 -15.15
C GLY A 133 4.49 5.68 -15.18
N LEU A 134 3.84 5.74 -14.01
CA LEU A 134 2.40 5.49 -13.90
C LEU A 134 1.64 6.81 -13.81
N VAL A 135 0.42 6.82 -14.36
CA VAL A 135 -0.46 8.00 -14.35
C VAL A 135 -0.98 8.29 -12.94
N VAL A 136 -1.29 9.56 -12.68
CA VAL A 136 -2.09 9.95 -11.52
C VAL A 136 -3.44 9.24 -11.61
N GLY A 137 -3.75 8.41 -10.63
CA GLY A 137 -4.92 7.56 -10.50
C GLY A 137 -4.55 6.09 -10.28
N ALA A 138 -3.32 5.68 -10.67
CA ALA A 138 -2.89 4.29 -10.63
C ALA A 138 -2.95 3.69 -9.21
N GLY A 139 -2.62 4.48 -8.19
CA GLY A 139 -2.70 4.03 -6.80
C GLY A 139 -4.12 3.70 -6.36
N LEU A 140 -5.12 4.42 -6.89
CA LEU A 140 -6.51 4.11 -6.63
C LEU A 140 -6.95 2.86 -7.42
N GLU A 141 -6.52 2.71 -8.67
CA GLU A 141 -6.83 1.54 -9.50
C GLU A 141 -6.31 0.22 -8.91
N ASP A 142 -5.18 0.25 -8.19
CA ASP A 142 -4.61 -0.90 -7.47
C ASP A 142 -5.57 -1.49 -6.41
N LEU A 143 -6.52 -0.69 -5.89
CA LEU A 143 -7.55 -1.16 -4.96
C LEU A 143 -8.67 -1.94 -5.66
N GLY A 144 -8.70 -1.95 -6.99
CA GLY A 144 -9.65 -2.70 -7.80
C GLY A 144 -11.11 -2.23 -7.70
N LYS A 145 -12.03 -3.08 -8.16
CA LYS A 145 -13.47 -2.73 -8.19
C LYS A 145 -14.07 -2.72 -6.79
N GLY A 146 -14.66 -1.60 -6.40
CA GLY A 146 -15.20 -1.38 -5.06
C GLY A 146 -14.21 -0.74 -4.09
N LEU A 147 -13.06 -0.28 -4.60
CA LEU A 147 -12.05 0.61 -3.99
C LEU A 147 -11.94 0.50 -2.46
N ARG A 148 -11.41 -0.64 -2.03
CA ARG A 148 -11.06 -0.94 -0.64
C ARG A 148 -9.73 -1.70 -0.64
N SER A 149 -8.94 -1.51 0.41
CA SER A 149 -7.73 -2.31 0.62
C SER A 149 -8.05 -3.80 0.64
N GLN A 150 -7.18 -4.58 0.02
CA GLN A 150 -7.27 -6.04 0.05
C GLN A 150 -6.71 -6.54 1.39
N VAL A 151 -7.61 -6.99 2.28
CA VAL A 151 -7.26 -7.47 3.62
C VAL A 151 -7.75 -8.89 3.81
N GLY A 152 -6.84 -9.80 4.17
CA GLY A 152 -7.18 -11.17 4.56
C GLY A 152 -7.29 -11.30 6.08
N THR A 153 -8.30 -11.99 6.58
CA THR A 153 -8.45 -12.28 8.02
C THR A 153 -8.80 -13.75 8.22
N MET A 154 -7.86 -14.51 8.78
CA MET A 154 -8.04 -15.95 9.04
C MET A 154 -7.85 -16.24 10.52
N TYR A 155 -8.66 -17.14 11.06
CA TYR A 155 -8.54 -17.62 12.43
C TYR A 155 -8.44 -19.14 12.42
N ALA A 156 -7.65 -19.75 13.30
CA ALA A 156 -7.57 -21.20 13.37
C ALA A 156 -7.28 -21.66 14.80
N THR A 157 -7.78 -22.85 15.13
CA THR A 157 -7.39 -23.54 16.36
C THR A 157 -7.04 -24.99 16.05
N LYS A 158 -6.16 -25.59 16.85
CA LYS A 158 -5.80 -27.00 16.69
C LYS A 158 -7.01 -27.94 16.78
N ALA A 159 -8.00 -27.59 17.62
CA ALA A 159 -9.16 -28.43 17.88
C ALA A 159 -10.26 -28.31 16.81
N LYS A 160 -10.35 -27.18 16.09
CA LYS A 160 -11.47 -26.86 15.20
C LYS A 160 -11.05 -26.48 13.77
N GLY A 161 -9.75 -26.46 13.47
CA GLY A 161 -9.24 -26.12 12.15
C GLY A 161 -9.35 -24.62 11.85
N VAL A 162 -9.30 -24.29 10.55
CA VAL A 162 -9.24 -22.92 10.03
C VAL A 162 -10.62 -22.30 9.79
N ARG A 163 -10.69 -20.98 9.83
CA ARG A 163 -11.82 -20.12 9.53
C ARG A 163 -11.34 -18.95 8.68
N TYR A 164 -11.77 -18.90 7.43
CA TYR A 164 -11.62 -17.74 6.57
C TYR A 164 -12.73 -16.75 6.92
N LEU A 165 -12.36 -15.56 7.37
CA LEU A 165 -13.33 -14.53 7.79
C LEU A 165 -13.45 -13.44 6.72
N GLU A 166 -12.32 -13.02 6.14
CA GLU A 166 -12.24 -12.05 5.05
C GLU A 166 -11.18 -12.53 4.07
N MET A 167 -11.50 -12.54 2.79
CA MET A 167 -10.55 -12.77 1.69
C MET A 167 -10.43 -11.50 0.85
N ALA A 168 -9.47 -11.47 -0.07
CA ALA A 168 -9.31 -10.36 -1.02
C ALA A 168 -10.63 -10.00 -1.74
N GLU A 169 -11.47 -11.00 -2.02
CA GLU A 169 -12.75 -10.80 -2.70
C GLU A 169 -13.85 -10.22 -1.80
N GLY A 170 -13.76 -10.41 -0.48
CA GLY A 170 -14.69 -9.86 0.50
C GLY A 170 -14.97 -10.74 1.73
N TYR A 171 -16.11 -10.45 2.36
CA TYR A 171 -16.57 -11.09 3.59
C TYR A 171 -16.94 -12.55 3.30
N VAL A 172 -16.26 -13.51 3.94
CA VAL A 172 -16.55 -14.93 3.75
C VAL A 172 -17.86 -15.27 4.45
N THR A 173 -18.83 -15.75 3.68
CA THR A 173 -20.17 -16.14 4.15
C THR A 173 -20.29 -17.64 4.42
N GLY A 174 -19.42 -18.45 3.81
CA GLY A 174 -19.43 -19.90 4.01
C GLY A 174 -18.12 -20.56 3.61
N ILE A 175 -17.72 -21.61 4.32
CA ILE A 175 -16.59 -22.49 3.95
C ILE A 175 -17.17 -23.82 3.46
N ALA A 176 -16.77 -24.23 2.25
CA ALA A 176 -17.14 -25.51 1.66
C ALA A 176 -16.22 -26.62 2.15
N LEU A 177 -16.83 -27.69 2.65
CA LEU A 177 -16.16 -28.88 3.16
C LEU A 177 -16.54 -30.11 2.33
N ASP A 178 -15.58 -31.00 2.12
CA ASP A 178 -15.83 -32.33 1.57
C ASP A 178 -16.20 -33.37 2.65
N ALA A 179 -16.31 -34.64 2.24
CA ALA A 179 -16.72 -35.75 3.09
C ALA A 179 -15.77 -36.00 4.29
N ASP A 180 -14.52 -35.58 4.17
CA ASP A 180 -13.49 -35.72 5.21
C ASP A 180 -13.36 -34.46 6.07
N ASN A 181 -14.22 -33.45 5.84
CA ASN A 181 -14.18 -32.12 6.45
C ASN A 181 -12.96 -31.28 6.04
N GLU A 182 -12.37 -31.56 4.87
CA GLU A 182 -11.31 -30.72 4.31
C GLU A 182 -11.91 -29.50 3.61
N VAL A 183 -11.24 -28.36 3.70
CA VAL A 183 -11.69 -27.13 3.05
C VAL A 183 -11.41 -27.23 1.55
N ILE A 184 -12.47 -27.19 0.73
CA ILE A 184 -12.38 -27.31 -0.74
C ILE A 184 -12.77 -26.03 -1.48
N GLY A 185 -13.32 -25.05 -0.77
CA GLY A 185 -13.71 -23.75 -1.33
C GLY A 185 -14.35 -22.82 -0.29
N TYR A 186 -14.81 -21.66 -0.73
CA TYR A 186 -15.53 -20.70 0.10
C TYR A 186 -16.48 -19.83 -0.72
N GLN A 187 -17.50 -19.32 -0.05
CA GLN A 187 -18.44 -18.32 -0.55
C GLN A 187 -18.15 -16.98 0.12
N PHE A 188 -18.33 -15.89 -0.63
CA PHE A 188 -18.07 -14.56 -0.13
C PHE A 188 -19.09 -13.55 -0.65
N VAL A 189 -19.17 -12.40 0.02
CA VAL A 189 -19.86 -11.20 -0.46
C VAL A 189 -18.86 -10.06 -0.58
N ASN A 190 -18.78 -9.47 -1.76
CA ASN A 190 -17.94 -8.29 -1.98
C ASN A 190 -18.62 -7.05 -1.40
N LEU A 191 -18.10 -6.56 -0.26
CA LEU A 191 -18.71 -5.44 0.47
C LEU A 191 -18.69 -4.12 -0.30
N GLY A 192 -17.65 -3.87 -1.11
CA GLY A 192 -17.55 -2.67 -1.95
C GLY A 192 -18.67 -2.64 -2.99
N LYS A 193 -18.80 -3.71 -3.77
CA LYS A 193 -19.88 -3.88 -4.76
C LYS A 193 -21.26 -3.83 -4.12
N MET A 194 -21.46 -4.52 -2.99
CA MET A 194 -22.74 -4.52 -2.28
C MET A 194 -23.14 -3.10 -1.88
N THR A 195 -22.21 -2.35 -1.30
CA THR A 195 -22.44 -0.96 -0.89
C THR A 195 -22.77 -0.08 -2.10
N ASP A 196 -22.07 -0.26 -3.23
CA ASP A 196 -22.33 0.49 -4.46
C ASP A 196 -23.70 0.17 -5.08
N PHE A 197 -24.14 -1.08 -5.04
CA PHE A 197 -25.50 -1.45 -5.47
C PHE A 197 -26.57 -0.81 -4.59
N ILE A 198 -26.39 -0.82 -3.28
CA ILE A 198 -27.31 -0.16 -2.34
C ILE A 198 -27.37 1.35 -2.61
N LYS A 199 -26.22 2.01 -2.79
CA LYS A 199 -26.16 3.44 -3.15
C LYS A 199 -26.89 3.76 -4.47
N LYS A 200 -26.93 2.81 -5.40
CA LYS A 200 -27.65 2.94 -6.69
C LYS A 200 -29.15 2.62 -6.58
N GLY A 201 -29.64 2.26 -5.41
CA GLY A 201 -31.06 2.06 -5.13
C GLY A 201 -31.54 0.61 -5.07
N ASP A 202 -30.64 -0.38 -5.17
CA ASP A 202 -31.00 -1.77 -4.86
C ASP A 202 -31.33 -1.89 -3.37
N ASP A 203 -32.36 -2.68 -3.03
CA ASP A 203 -32.61 -3.05 -1.64
C ASP A 203 -31.47 -3.95 -1.11
N PRO A 204 -31.26 -4.03 0.22
CA PRO A 204 -30.17 -4.80 0.80
C PRO A 204 -30.09 -6.26 0.35
N THR A 205 -31.24 -6.90 0.08
CA THR A 205 -31.28 -8.31 -0.34
C THR A 205 -30.80 -8.44 -1.77
N THR A 206 -31.32 -7.62 -2.69
CA THR A 206 -30.91 -7.62 -4.10
C THR A 206 -29.42 -7.30 -4.26
N ALA A 207 -28.92 -6.32 -3.52
CA ALA A 207 -27.50 -5.94 -3.54
C ALA A 207 -26.58 -7.05 -3.01
N TRP A 208 -27.02 -7.77 -1.97
CA TRP A 208 -26.34 -8.93 -1.41
C TRP A 208 -26.23 -10.04 -2.45
N GLU A 209 -27.33 -10.45 -3.08
CA GLU A 209 -27.32 -11.49 -4.13
C GLU A 209 -26.39 -11.14 -5.30
N LYS A 210 -26.44 -9.89 -5.79
CA LYS A 210 -25.58 -9.41 -6.89
C LYS A 210 -24.09 -9.38 -6.54
N SER A 211 -23.74 -9.38 -5.26
CA SER A 211 -22.36 -9.23 -4.77
C SER A 211 -21.74 -10.52 -4.25
N LYS A 212 -22.49 -11.62 -4.28
CA LYS A 212 -21.97 -12.94 -3.92
C LYS A 212 -21.02 -13.48 -4.98
N GLY A 213 -20.10 -14.31 -4.52
CA GLY A 213 -19.28 -15.15 -5.36
C GLY A 213 -18.81 -16.38 -4.59
N GLN A 214 -18.14 -17.28 -5.32
CA GLN A 214 -17.53 -18.45 -4.73
C GLN A 214 -16.19 -18.75 -5.39
N TYR A 215 -15.30 -19.41 -4.65
CA TYR A 215 -14.00 -19.84 -5.12
C TYR A 215 -13.72 -21.29 -4.67
N GLY A 216 -13.08 -22.07 -5.55
CA GLY A 216 -12.81 -23.49 -5.32
C GLY A 216 -13.98 -24.39 -5.68
N ARG A 217 -13.96 -25.62 -5.15
CA ARG A 217 -14.92 -26.69 -5.45
C ARG A 217 -16.18 -26.59 -4.57
N VAL A 218 -16.79 -25.41 -4.49
CA VAL A 218 -17.97 -25.18 -3.63
C VAL A 218 -19.15 -26.05 -4.05
N ASP A 219 -19.31 -26.31 -5.36
CA ASP A 219 -20.38 -27.15 -5.87
C ASP A 219 -20.21 -28.64 -5.51
N ASP A 220 -18.99 -29.07 -5.15
CA ASP A 220 -18.68 -30.44 -4.68
C ASP A 220 -18.83 -30.59 -3.16
N ALA A 221 -19.23 -29.52 -2.44
CA ALA A 221 -19.27 -29.51 -0.99
C ALA A 221 -20.39 -30.41 -0.44
N VAL A 222 -20.05 -31.27 0.51
CA VAL A 222 -21.07 -32.01 1.29
C VAL A 222 -21.62 -31.16 2.42
N LYS A 223 -20.86 -30.14 2.86
CA LYS A 223 -21.25 -29.22 3.93
C LYS A 223 -20.70 -27.81 3.64
N ILE A 224 -21.52 -26.78 3.85
CA ILE A 224 -21.06 -25.39 3.91
C ILE A 224 -21.30 -24.87 5.32
N ILE A 225 -20.27 -24.34 5.97
CA ILE A 225 -20.34 -23.83 7.35
C ILE A 225 -20.18 -22.31 7.40
N ASP A 226 -20.90 -21.66 8.32
CA ASP A 226 -20.60 -20.26 8.68
C ASP A 226 -19.33 -20.22 9.54
N PRO A 227 -18.24 -19.59 9.07
CA PRO A 227 -16.96 -19.63 9.76
C PRO A 227 -16.95 -18.91 11.12
N ARG A 228 -18.03 -18.20 11.47
CA ARG A 228 -18.17 -17.45 12.73
C ARG A 228 -19.05 -18.15 13.76
N LYS A 229 -19.76 -19.21 13.39
CA LYS A 229 -20.73 -19.89 14.28
C LYS A 229 -20.42 -21.36 14.47
N GLU A 230 -20.00 -22.05 13.41
CA GLU A 230 -19.70 -23.48 13.39
C GLU A 230 -18.19 -23.73 13.34
#